data_AF-A0AAD5EWR9-F1
#
_entry.id   AF-A0AAD5EWR9-F1
#
_cell.length_a   1.000
_cell.length_b   1.000
_cell.length_c   1.000
_cell.angle_alpha   90.00
_cell.angle_beta   90.00
_cell.angle_gamma   90.00
#
_symmetry.space_group_name_H-M   'P 1'
#
loop_
_entity.id
_entity.type
_entity.pdbx_description
1 polymer ?
#
loop_
_entity_poly.entity_id
_entity_poly.type
_entity_poly.pdbx_seq_one_letter_code
_entity_poly.pdbx_strand_id
1 'polypeptide(L)'
;MTTDKASLPIVDFARLRDPSTKQEELKTLQHALFGIGFLYLINTEVANTVKDVYKMLPGIFALPSEKKEAVAMVKSPAFVGYTKLGAETTAGATDMREQFDFGTVNEEIWKEGQPRWRRMEGPSEFPDYPGCEALLRRYLSEMTDLSNEFLGYVGESLSLPSDVFDPFKHIMHRLKLVKYPQCPPGSVGVGPHKDSAGLFTFLSQDAVGGLQVLSKDGEWIEAPPIDGSFIINVQQGFEAITGGVCPATTHRVIAPTSTTRYSVPFFQGINPSLTLDQLKSVAAHIVSKVPVSDDAKKRAVDVPSEYLSPLFSCLGEAYLRNRVISHPDVGQKWYPDLYTKYSQQKLCQGGIPCEYCIRTEKQCLIQPPTSKPRHEFIAVTPITTNLPIIHVPSQVSRSPENMSLDHFVLFMKHCEFTKGFGEVSSDLVSLIQTCPPLQQATVAIGALEASRRGCISTSSGPESPEHLAFKSYNRSIKALQGQLQSPQALQSEGVLWCTFLLGLFELMSETSGERWIKHMLYGTCRIFQSKGPEKLEPLSERLFEAFRLLEASRAIIYGESTFLYQDSWMKRKKTPATDPSGPMETILEFLVRISTWTKR
;
A
#
# COMPACT_ATOMS: atom_id res chain seq x y z
N MET A 1 -7.34 -19.10 -25.32
CA MET A 1 -7.02 -19.43 -23.91
C MET A 1 -7.64 -18.33 -23.06
N THR A 2 -8.73 -18.66 -22.36
CA THR A 2 -9.39 -17.76 -21.42
C THR A 2 -8.46 -17.55 -20.23
N THR A 3 -7.94 -16.33 -20.07
CA THR A 3 -7.24 -15.92 -18.85
C THR A 3 -8.19 -16.10 -17.67
N ASP A 4 -7.91 -17.04 -16.76
CA ASP A 4 -8.61 -17.13 -15.47
C ASP A 4 -8.57 -15.76 -14.82
N LYS A 5 -9.73 -15.11 -14.67
CA LYS A 5 -9.85 -13.90 -13.85
C LYS A 5 -9.46 -14.30 -12.43
N ALA A 6 -8.49 -13.61 -11.85
CA ALA A 6 -8.15 -13.79 -10.44
C ALA A 6 -9.43 -13.66 -9.59
N SER A 7 -9.79 -14.72 -8.87
CA SER A 7 -10.94 -14.76 -7.96
C SER A 7 -10.45 -14.76 -6.52
N LEU A 8 -11.24 -14.21 -5.60
CA LEU A 8 -10.88 -14.24 -4.18
C LEU A 8 -10.97 -15.68 -3.65
N PRO A 9 -10.05 -16.11 -2.78
CA PRO A 9 -10.11 -17.43 -2.15
C PRO A 9 -11.41 -17.64 -1.38
N ILE A 10 -11.91 -18.86 -1.35
CA ILE A 10 -13.09 -19.27 -0.57
C ILE A 10 -12.61 -20.15 0.57
N VAL A 11 -12.99 -19.80 1.80
CA VAL A 11 -12.73 -20.55 3.02
C VAL A 11 -14.06 -21.08 3.55
N ASP A 12 -14.10 -22.37 3.85
CA ASP A 12 -15.27 -23.05 4.40
C ASP A 12 -15.18 -23.12 5.93
N PHE A 13 -16.07 -22.39 6.62
CA PHE A 13 -16.04 -22.30 8.07
C PHE A 13 -16.39 -23.62 8.76
N ALA A 14 -17.24 -24.45 8.16
CA ALA A 14 -17.57 -25.76 8.70
C ALA A 14 -16.35 -26.70 8.64
N ARG A 15 -15.54 -26.59 7.58
CA ARG A 15 -14.30 -27.36 7.43
C ARG A 15 -13.19 -26.94 8.40
N LEU A 16 -13.20 -25.69 8.87
CA LEU A 16 -12.30 -25.24 9.96
C LEU A 16 -12.67 -25.87 11.32
N ARG A 17 -13.96 -26.15 11.54
CA ARG A 17 -14.47 -26.79 12.77
C ARG A 17 -14.28 -28.31 12.78
N ASP A 18 -14.26 -28.96 11.61
CA ASP A 18 -14.09 -30.41 11.50
C ASP A 18 -12.60 -30.80 11.62
N PRO A 19 -12.20 -31.58 12.65
CA PRO A 19 -10.81 -31.99 12.84
C PRO A 19 -10.18 -32.72 11.64
N SER A 20 -10.99 -33.41 10.83
CA SER A 20 -10.52 -34.17 9.67
C SER A 20 -10.13 -33.29 8.49
N THR A 21 -10.77 -32.11 8.33
CA THR A 21 -10.51 -31.17 7.23
C THR A 21 -9.77 -29.91 7.66
N LYS A 22 -9.74 -29.61 8.97
CA LYS A 22 -9.21 -28.36 9.54
C LYS A 22 -7.82 -28.01 9.03
N GLN A 23 -6.89 -28.96 8.98
CA GLN A 23 -5.51 -28.70 8.58
C GLN A 23 -5.37 -28.29 7.10
N GLU A 24 -6.23 -28.80 6.22
CA GLU A 24 -6.26 -28.38 4.82
C GLU A 24 -6.86 -26.98 4.71
N GLU A 25 -7.96 -26.73 5.41
CA GLU A 25 -8.66 -25.46 5.37
C GLU A 25 -7.85 -24.30 5.98
N LEU A 26 -7.08 -24.57 7.03
CA LEU A 26 -6.13 -23.60 7.61
C LEU A 26 -5.07 -23.16 6.60
N LYS A 27 -4.66 -24.02 5.65
CA LYS A 27 -3.73 -23.64 4.58
C LYS A 27 -4.40 -22.72 3.56
N THR A 28 -5.67 -22.98 3.22
CA THR A 28 -6.47 -22.09 2.37
C THR A 28 -6.61 -20.70 3.01
N LEU A 29 -6.94 -20.66 4.30
CA LEU A 29 -7.01 -19.44 5.09
C LEU A 29 -5.66 -18.70 5.11
N GLN A 30 -4.57 -19.40 5.42
CA GLN A 30 -3.22 -18.82 5.42
C GLN A 30 -2.87 -18.21 4.05
N HIS A 31 -3.14 -18.93 2.96
CA HIS A 31 -2.87 -18.45 1.60
C HIS A 31 -3.66 -17.17 1.30
N ALA A 32 -4.92 -17.11 1.69
CA ALA A 32 -5.76 -15.93 1.48
C ALA A 32 -5.25 -14.71 2.27
N LEU A 33 -4.88 -14.93 3.54
CA LEU A 33 -4.35 -13.90 4.43
C LEU A 33 -3.02 -13.34 3.92
N PHE A 34 -2.06 -14.16 3.50
CA PHE A 34 -0.77 -13.69 2.97
C PHE A 34 -0.87 -13.12 1.55
N GLY A 35 -1.82 -13.64 0.77
CA GLY A 35 -2.05 -13.31 -0.63
C GLY A 35 -2.63 -11.93 -0.81
N ILE A 36 -3.96 -11.81 -0.65
CA ILE A 36 -4.70 -10.57 -0.92
C ILE A 36 -5.18 -9.93 0.39
N GLY A 37 -5.26 -10.68 1.49
CA GLY A 37 -5.92 -10.18 2.71
C GLY A 37 -7.43 -10.01 2.53
N PHE A 38 -8.00 -10.68 1.53
CA PHE A 38 -9.43 -10.77 1.22
C PHE A 38 -9.80 -12.23 0.93
N LEU A 39 -10.97 -12.67 1.38
CA LEU A 39 -11.51 -14.00 1.13
C LEU A 39 -13.04 -14.03 1.26
N TYR A 40 -13.68 -15.06 0.70
CA TYR A 40 -15.05 -15.42 1.05
C TYR A 40 -15.03 -16.42 2.21
N LEU A 41 -15.91 -16.24 3.18
CA LEU A 41 -16.21 -17.21 4.24
C LEU A 41 -17.62 -17.75 4.02
N ILE A 42 -17.75 -19.06 3.82
CA ILE A 42 -19.02 -19.76 3.59
C ILE A 42 -19.38 -20.69 4.75
N ASN A 43 -20.62 -21.19 4.73
CA ASN A 43 -21.13 -22.17 5.70
C ASN A 43 -21.07 -21.70 7.16
N THR A 44 -21.41 -20.43 7.39
CA THR A 44 -21.53 -19.85 8.74
C THR A 44 -22.95 -20.01 9.29
N GLU A 45 -23.07 -20.09 10.61
CA GLU A 45 -24.33 -20.19 11.35
C GLU A 45 -25.20 -18.92 11.28
N VAL A 46 -24.61 -17.78 10.90
CA VAL A 46 -25.26 -16.45 10.92
C VAL A 46 -26.13 -16.21 9.68
N ALA A 47 -26.08 -17.10 8.69
CA ALA A 47 -26.74 -16.91 7.39
C ALA A 47 -28.26 -16.63 7.49
N ASN A 48 -28.96 -17.21 8.46
CA ASN A 48 -30.39 -16.96 8.65
C ASN A 48 -30.67 -15.55 9.16
N THR A 49 -29.91 -15.09 10.16
CA THR A 49 -30.05 -13.74 10.72
C THR A 49 -29.68 -12.68 9.69
N VAL A 50 -28.66 -12.92 8.86
CA VAL A 50 -28.33 -12.07 7.70
C VAL A 50 -29.56 -11.91 6.80
N LYS A 51 -30.22 -13.00 6.41
CA LYS A 51 -31.43 -12.94 5.56
C LYS A 51 -32.53 -12.09 6.19
N ASP A 52 -32.74 -12.20 7.50
CA ASP A 52 -33.74 -11.40 8.21
C ASP A 52 -33.36 -9.91 8.27
N VAL A 53 -32.06 -9.59 8.44
CA VAL A 53 -31.56 -8.21 8.32
C VAL A 53 -31.85 -7.66 6.92
N TYR A 54 -31.53 -8.39 5.84
CA TYR A 54 -31.78 -7.94 4.47
C TYR A 54 -33.26 -7.71 4.17
N LYS A 55 -34.17 -8.55 4.69
CA LYS A 55 -35.63 -8.33 4.54
C LYS A 55 -36.08 -7.01 5.17
N MET A 56 -35.41 -6.56 6.23
CA MET A 56 -35.74 -5.34 6.96
C MET A 56 -35.17 -4.07 6.29
N LEU A 57 -34.06 -4.15 5.56
CA LEU A 57 -33.35 -2.98 5.02
C LEU A 57 -34.25 -2.04 4.18
N PRO A 58 -35.06 -2.53 3.21
CA PRO A 58 -35.91 -1.64 2.42
C PRO A 58 -36.87 -0.83 3.30
N GLY A 59 -37.43 -1.46 4.34
CA GLY A 59 -38.35 -0.82 5.28
C GLY A 59 -37.68 0.25 6.13
N ILE A 60 -36.49 -0.03 6.69
CA ILE A 60 -35.73 0.95 7.48
C ILE A 60 -35.35 2.17 6.64
N PHE A 61 -34.83 1.96 5.43
CA PHE A 61 -34.39 3.07 4.59
C PHE A 61 -35.57 3.86 3.97
N ALA A 62 -36.77 3.28 3.94
CA ALA A 62 -38.00 3.94 3.52
C ALA A 62 -38.69 4.75 4.63
N LEU A 63 -38.19 4.70 5.88
CA LEU A 63 -38.72 5.52 6.97
C LEU A 63 -38.70 7.02 6.59
N PRO A 64 -39.69 7.81 7.05
CA PRO A 64 -39.68 9.26 6.90
C PRO A 64 -38.37 9.87 7.41
N SER A 65 -37.87 10.92 6.75
CA SER A 65 -36.61 11.57 7.11
C SER A 65 -36.55 11.96 8.58
N GLU A 66 -37.65 12.46 9.15
CA GLU A 66 -37.76 12.81 10.57
C GLU A 66 -37.41 11.63 11.50
N LYS A 67 -37.90 10.42 11.20
CA LYS A 67 -37.60 9.22 12.00
C LYS A 67 -36.15 8.78 11.87
N LYS A 68 -35.55 8.93 10.68
CA LYS A 68 -34.12 8.61 10.46
C LYS A 68 -33.23 9.64 11.14
N GLU A 69 -33.58 10.92 11.05
CA GLU A 69 -32.88 12.03 11.69
C GLU A 69 -33.04 12.05 13.21
N ALA A 70 -34.10 11.43 13.75
CA ALA A 70 -34.26 11.22 15.19
C ALA A 70 -33.03 10.53 15.80
N VAL A 71 -32.44 9.58 15.06
CA VAL A 71 -31.23 8.81 15.43
C VAL A 71 -29.98 9.23 14.65
N ALA A 72 -29.92 10.48 14.16
CA ALA A 72 -28.78 10.99 13.39
C ALA A 72 -27.44 10.87 14.14
N MET A 73 -26.36 10.54 13.43
CA MET A 73 -25.03 10.35 14.01
C MET A 73 -24.52 11.58 14.77
N VAL A 74 -24.84 12.79 14.30
CA VAL A 74 -24.53 14.07 14.99
C VAL A 74 -25.11 14.16 16.40
N LYS A 75 -26.06 13.30 16.78
CA LYS A 75 -26.61 13.22 18.14
C LYS A 75 -25.84 12.27 19.06
N SER A 76 -24.87 11.51 18.54
CA SER A 76 -24.06 10.58 19.32
C SER A 76 -22.58 11.01 19.35
N PRO A 77 -21.95 11.19 20.52
CA PRO A 77 -20.51 11.38 20.60
C PRO A 77 -19.72 10.12 20.21
N ALA A 78 -20.40 8.97 20.06
CA ALA A 78 -19.78 7.68 19.75
C ALA A 78 -19.66 7.37 18.25
N PHE A 79 -20.05 8.33 17.38
CA PHE A 79 -20.06 8.16 15.92
C PHE A 79 -20.89 6.94 15.49
N VAL A 80 -22.06 6.78 16.09
CA VAL A 80 -23.10 5.80 15.74
C VAL A 80 -24.40 6.53 15.47
N GLY A 81 -25.27 5.98 14.62
CA GLY A 81 -26.52 6.59 14.19
C GLY A 81 -26.62 6.73 12.68
N TYR A 82 -27.63 7.47 12.23
CA TYR A 82 -27.96 7.68 10.83
C TYR A 82 -27.09 8.76 10.16
N THR A 83 -26.62 8.45 8.95
CA THR A 83 -25.91 9.37 8.04
C THR A 83 -26.67 9.46 6.72
N LYS A 84 -27.04 10.68 6.34
CA LYS A 84 -27.81 10.98 5.12
C LYS A 84 -27.01 10.69 3.85
N LEU A 85 -27.73 10.52 2.74
CA LEU A 85 -27.14 10.32 1.41
C LEU A 85 -26.12 11.41 1.06
N GLY A 86 -24.91 11.01 0.67
CA GLY A 86 -23.86 11.92 0.22
C GLY A 86 -23.26 12.80 1.32
N ALA A 87 -23.44 12.45 2.60
CA ALA A 87 -22.84 13.19 3.71
C ALA A 87 -21.37 12.85 3.99
N GLU A 88 -20.88 11.71 3.51
CA GLU A 88 -19.50 11.27 3.71
C GLU A 88 -18.65 11.51 2.46
N THR A 89 -17.36 11.74 2.67
CA THR A 89 -16.37 11.92 1.62
C THR A 89 -15.21 10.95 1.84
N THR A 90 -14.89 10.14 0.84
CA THR A 90 -13.72 9.27 0.83
C THR A 90 -12.77 9.72 -0.28
N ALA A 91 -11.49 9.89 0.06
CA ALA A 91 -10.45 10.36 -0.86
C ALA A 91 -10.84 11.64 -1.65
N GLY A 92 -11.57 12.57 -1.03
CA GLY A 92 -11.97 13.82 -1.66
C GLY A 92 -13.24 13.76 -2.54
N ALA A 93 -13.81 12.57 -2.76
CA ALA A 93 -15.05 12.38 -3.50
C ALA A 93 -16.23 12.06 -2.56
N THR A 94 -17.42 12.56 -2.90
CA THR A 94 -18.66 12.28 -2.17
C THR A 94 -19.08 10.82 -2.34
N ASP A 95 -19.31 10.10 -1.24
CA ASP A 95 -19.77 8.73 -1.25
C ASP A 95 -21.28 8.67 -1.51
N MET A 96 -21.70 8.01 -2.58
CA MET A 96 -23.12 7.87 -2.94
C MET A 96 -23.82 6.77 -2.13
N ARG A 97 -23.89 6.98 -0.81
CA ARG A 97 -24.53 6.06 0.14
C ARG A 97 -25.30 6.75 1.25
N GLU A 98 -26.33 6.08 1.73
CA GLU A 98 -27.10 6.36 2.94
C GLU A 98 -26.83 5.22 3.94
N GLN A 99 -26.65 5.51 5.24
CA GLN A 99 -26.26 4.46 6.19
C GLN A 99 -26.75 4.67 7.63
N PHE A 100 -26.77 3.57 8.38
CA PHE A 100 -26.91 3.55 9.83
C PHE A 100 -25.70 2.83 10.45
N ASP A 101 -25.03 3.45 11.41
CA ASP A 101 -23.91 2.88 12.15
C ASP A 101 -24.37 2.46 13.56
N PHE A 102 -23.97 1.27 13.98
CA PHE A 102 -24.23 0.71 15.29
C PHE A 102 -22.93 0.19 15.92
N GLY A 103 -22.95 0.00 17.23
CA GLY A 103 -21.90 -0.65 17.99
C GLY A 103 -22.43 -1.77 18.87
N THR A 104 -21.56 -2.72 19.21
CA THR A 104 -21.84 -3.69 20.28
C THR A 104 -22.20 -2.95 21.56
N VAL A 105 -23.12 -3.53 22.32
CA VAL A 105 -23.65 -2.93 23.55
C VAL A 105 -22.52 -2.70 24.53
N ASN A 106 -22.23 -1.44 24.81
CA ASN A 106 -21.42 -1.04 25.94
C ASN A 106 -22.27 -0.17 26.86
N GLU A 107 -22.51 -0.66 28.08
CA GLU A 107 -23.26 0.08 29.10
C GLU A 107 -22.35 1.07 29.87
N GLU A 108 -21.02 0.96 29.71
CA GLU A 108 -20.08 1.89 30.31
C GLU A 108 -20.09 3.23 29.59
N ILE A 109 -20.81 4.19 30.17
CA ILE A 109 -20.80 5.57 29.70
C ILE A 109 -19.48 6.22 30.12
N TRP A 110 -18.76 6.77 29.14
CA TRP A 110 -17.56 7.59 29.35
C TRP A 110 -17.78 8.69 30.40
N LYS A 111 -16.79 8.88 31.27
CA LYS A 111 -16.81 9.90 32.34
C LYS A 111 -15.67 10.90 32.17
N GLU A 112 -15.89 12.14 32.60
CA GLU A 112 -14.85 13.18 32.59
C GLU A 112 -13.61 12.69 33.36
N GLY A 113 -12.41 12.94 32.82
CA GLY A 113 -11.14 12.42 33.33
C GLY A 113 -10.69 11.10 32.70
N GLN A 114 -11.56 10.36 32.01
CA GLN A 114 -11.14 9.23 31.18
C GLN A 114 -10.56 9.70 29.83
N PRO A 115 -9.69 8.89 29.17
CA PRO A 115 -9.20 9.20 27.83
C PRO A 115 -10.34 9.53 26.87
N ARG A 116 -10.20 10.60 26.09
CA ARG A 116 -11.26 11.12 25.21
C ARG A 116 -11.72 10.12 24.16
N TRP A 117 -10.84 9.23 23.71
CA TRP A 117 -11.17 8.21 22.72
C TRP A 117 -12.16 7.16 23.24
N ARG A 118 -12.26 6.93 24.56
CA ARG A 118 -13.26 6.02 25.14
C ARG A 118 -14.69 6.51 24.94
N ARG A 119 -14.88 7.81 24.69
CA ARG A 119 -16.21 8.36 24.38
C ARG A 119 -16.76 7.85 23.03
N MET A 120 -15.92 7.22 22.21
CA MET A 120 -16.35 6.48 21.02
C MET A 120 -17.08 5.17 21.34
N GLU A 121 -17.03 4.69 22.58
CA GLU A 121 -17.57 3.40 23.04
C GLU A 121 -18.97 3.56 23.67
N GLY A 122 -19.83 4.37 23.04
CA GLY A 122 -21.15 4.71 23.57
C GLY A 122 -22.32 3.88 23.00
N PRO A 123 -23.52 4.06 23.56
CA PRO A 123 -24.72 3.32 23.16
C PRO A 123 -25.16 3.66 21.73
N SER A 124 -25.82 2.70 21.09
CA SER A 124 -26.45 2.88 19.78
C SER A 124 -27.92 3.23 19.95
N GLU A 125 -28.38 4.20 19.15
CA GLU A 125 -29.80 4.53 19.00
C GLU A 125 -30.35 3.79 17.78
N PHE A 126 -31.54 3.19 17.91
CA PHE A 126 -32.15 2.37 16.86
C PHE A 126 -33.30 3.11 16.19
N PRO A 127 -33.45 3.03 14.85
CA PRO A 127 -34.58 3.64 14.17
C PRO A 127 -35.88 2.98 14.62
N ASP A 128 -36.94 3.78 14.73
CA ASP A 128 -38.29 3.34 15.08
C ASP A 128 -38.92 2.49 13.94
N TYR A 129 -38.50 1.22 13.90
CA TYR A 129 -38.96 0.19 12.98
C TYR A 129 -39.21 -1.12 13.75
N PRO A 130 -40.38 -1.78 13.58
CA PRO A 130 -40.74 -2.96 14.36
C PRO A 130 -39.67 -4.05 14.35
N GLY A 131 -39.24 -4.49 15.54
CA GLY A 131 -38.27 -5.57 15.71
C GLY A 131 -36.81 -5.23 15.35
N CYS A 132 -36.52 -4.00 14.89
CA CYS A 132 -35.20 -3.58 14.44
C CYS A 132 -34.13 -3.75 15.52
N GLU A 133 -34.36 -3.18 16.70
CA GLU A 133 -33.40 -3.25 17.80
C GLU A 133 -33.08 -4.69 18.21
N ALA A 134 -34.11 -5.51 18.43
CA ALA A 134 -33.93 -6.90 18.83
C ALA A 134 -33.15 -7.71 17.77
N LEU A 135 -33.46 -7.52 16.48
CA LEU A 135 -32.78 -8.19 15.39
C LEU A 135 -31.31 -7.76 15.26
N LEU A 136 -31.02 -6.46 15.34
CA LEU A 136 -29.65 -5.94 15.21
C LEU A 136 -28.79 -6.31 16.43
N ARG A 137 -29.36 -6.32 17.64
CA ARG A 137 -28.65 -6.82 18.85
C ARG A 137 -28.30 -8.30 18.71
N ARG A 138 -29.25 -9.12 18.23
CA ARG A 138 -29.00 -10.53 17.94
C ARG A 138 -27.91 -10.70 16.89
N TYR A 139 -27.99 -9.97 15.78
CA TYR A 139 -27.01 -10.04 14.70
C TYR A 139 -25.60 -9.62 15.18
N LEU A 140 -25.49 -8.54 15.96
CA LEU A 140 -24.22 -8.13 16.57
C LEU A 140 -23.64 -9.22 17.47
N SER A 141 -24.46 -9.87 18.29
CA SER A 141 -24.01 -10.97 19.15
C SER A 141 -23.49 -12.15 18.34
N GLU A 142 -24.26 -12.62 17.35
CA GLU A 142 -23.85 -13.76 16.51
C GLU A 142 -22.58 -13.44 15.70
N MET A 143 -22.42 -12.19 15.22
CA MET A 143 -21.20 -11.75 14.54
C MET A 143 -20.00 -11.62 15.49
N THR A 144 -20.21 -11.21 16.75
CA THR A 144 -19.16 -11.22 17.77
C THR A 144 -18.63 -12.63 17.99
N ASP A 145 -19.52 -13.62 18.15
CA ASP A 145 -19.12 -15.01 18.35
C ASP A 145 -18.37 -15.56 17.13
N LEU A 146 -18.94 -15.39 15.92
CA LEU A 146 -18.32 -15.80 14.66
C LEU A 146 -16.92 -15.18 14.47
N SER A 147 -16.79 -13.87 14.69
CA SER A 147 -15.53 -13.16 14.46
C SER A 147 -14.45 -13.53 15.47
N ASN A 148 -14.82 -13.83 16.72
CA ASN A 148 -13.89 -14.29 17.73
C ASN A 148 -13.39 -15.71 17.45
N GLU A 149 -14.26 -16.62 17.03
CA GLU A 149 -13.85 -17.97 16.63
C GLU A 149 -12.98 -17.92 15.37
N PHE A 150 -13.36 -17.13 14.37
CA PHE A 150 -12.55 -16.92 13.16
C PHE A 150 -11.14 -16.43 13.50
N LEU A 151 -11.01 -15.47 14.42
CA LEU A 151 -9.71 -14.96 14.88
C LEU A 151 -8.83 -16.08 15.49
N GLY A 152 -9.44 -17.07 16.14
CA GLY A 152 -8.73 -18.25 16.63
C GLY A 152 -8.14 -19.10 15.51
N TYR A 153 -8.91 -19.37 14.46
CA TYR A 153 -8.41 -20.06 13.26
C TYR A 153 -7.36 -19.26 12.52
N VAL A 154 -7.44 -17.92 12.54
CA VAL A 154 -6.37 -17.07 12.02
C VAL A 154 -5.07 -17.33 12.77
N GLY A 155 -5.09 -17.35 14.11
CA GLY A 155 -3.92 -17.73 14.94
C GLY A 155 -3.33 -19.07 14.53
N GLU A 156 -4.18 -20.11 14.45
CA GLU A 156 -3.74 -21.45 14.04
C GLU A 156 -3.18 -21.50 12.61
N SER A 157 -3.80 -20.77 11.68
CA SER A 157 -3.34 -20.71 10.27
C SER A 157 -1.94 -20.10 10.15
N LEU A 158 -1.54 -19.26 11.12
CA LEU A 158 -0.21 -18.67 11.21
C LEU A 158 0.79 -19.56 11.97
N SER A 159 0.39 -20.79 12.33
CA SER A 159 1.15 -21.70 13.19
C SER A 159 1.41 -21.12 14.59
N LEU A 160 0.47 -20.31 15.09
CA LEU A 160 0.48 -19.73 16.43
C LEU A 160 -0.64 -20.37 17.29
N PRO A 161 -0.59 -20.20 18.63
CA PRO A 161 -1.72 -20.57 19.49
C PRO A 161 -3.02 -19.87 19.04
N SER A 162 -4.16 -20.55 19.19
CA SER A 162 -5.47 -20.01 18.79
C SER A 162 -5.86 -18.76 19.58
N ASP A 163 -5.31 -18.55 20.77
CA ASP A 163 -5.58 -17.41 21.64
C ASP A 163 -4.54 -16.28 21.51
N VAL A 164 -3.58 -16.39 20.59
CA VAL A 164 -2.48 -15.41 20.44
C VAL A 164 -2.97 -13.98 20.23
N PHE A 165 -4.15 -13.82 19.62
CA PHE A 165 -4.72 -12.51 19.32
C PHE A 165 -5.74 -12.01 20.35
N ASP A 166 -6.04 -12.80 21.38
CA ASP A 166 -7.04 -12.47 22.39
C ASP A 166 -6.78 -11.13 23.11
N PRO A 167 -5.52 -10.78 23.48
CA PRO A 167 -5.22 -9.49 24.12
C PRO A 167 -5.53 -8.25 23.27
N PHE A 168 -5.69 -8.42 21.94
CA PHE A 168 -5.99 -7.33 21.01
C PHE A 168 -7.48 -7.19 20.72
N LYS A 169 -8.33 -8.10 21.22
CA LYS A 169 -9.78 -7.98 21.07
C LYS A 169 -10.30 -6.73 21.79
N HIS A 170 -11.36 -6.15 21.24
CA HIS A 170 -12.05 -5.03 21.86
C HIS A 170 -13.51 -5.38 22.14
N ILE A 171 -14.06 -4.74 23.17
CA ILE A 171 -15.46 -4.91 23.58
C ILE A 171 -16.45 -4.36 22.56
N MET A 172 -16.07 -3.29 21.82
CA MET A 172 -16.95 -2.66 20.85
C MET A 172 -16.56 -3.05 19.43
N HIS A 173 -17.41 -3.86 18.80
CA HIS A 173 -17.43 -4.03 17.35
C HIS A 173 -18.40 -3.01 16.74
N ARG A 174 -18.28 -2.75 15.44
CA ARG A 174 -19.17 -1.83 14.73
C ARG A 174 -19.91 -2.54 13.62
N LEU A 175 -21.12 -2.08 13.34
CA LEU A 175 -21.97 -2.58 12.28
C LEU A 175 -22.46 -1.40 11.46
N LYS A 176 -22.52 -1.56 10.14
CA LYS A 176 -23.26 -0.63 9.29
C LYS A 176 -24.37 -1.34 8.55
N LEU A 177 -25.48 -0.64 8.37
CA LEU A 177 -26.45 -0.94 7.32
C LEU A 177 -26.26 0.12 6.25
N VAL A 178 -25.98 -0.27 5.01
CA VAL A 178 -25.64 0.68 3.94
C VAL A 178 -26.55 0.46 2.75
N LYS A 179 -27.05 1.57 2.21
CA LYS A 179 -27.85 1.62 0.98
C LYS A 179 -27.14 2.50 -0.04
N TYR A 180 -26.95 1.93 -1.23
CA TYR A 180 -26.44 2.62 -2.41
C TYR A 180 -27.59 2.77 -3.41
N PRO A 181 -28.08 3.99 -3.68
CA PRO A 181 -29.10 4.19 -4.69
C PRO A 181 -28.53 3.94 -6.10
N GLN A 182 -29.44 3.73 -7.04
CA GLN A 182 -29.08 3.70 -8.46
C GLN A 182 -28.44 5.02 -8.87
N CYS A 183 -27.27 4.95 -9.52
CA CYS A 183 -26.50 6.10 -9.97
C CYS A 183 -26.14 5.98 -11.46
N PRO A 184 -25.81 7.10 -12.14
CA PRO A 184 -25.28 7.06 -13.50
C PRO A 184 -23.98 6.23 -13.59
N PRO A 185 -23.67 5.61 -14.75
CA PRO A 185 -22.40 4.92 -14.97
C PRO A 185 -21.18 5.80 -14.65
N GLY A 186 -20.17 5.21 -14.01
CA GLY A 186 -18.96 5.92 -13.56
C GLY A 186 -19.08 6.59 -12.18
N SER A 187 -20.25 6.53 -11.54
CA SER A 187 -20.41 7.01 -10.16
C SER A 187 -19.68 6.11 -9.17
N VAL A 188 -19.09 6.73 -8.15
CA VAL A 188 -18.38 6.04 -7.07
C VAL A 188 -19.33 5.87 -5.89
N GLY A 189 -19.49 4.63 -5.42
CA GLY A 189 -20.23 4.32 -4.21
C GLY A 189 -19.39 4.66 -2.98
N VAL A 190 -18.15 4.16 -2.95
CA VAL A 190 -17.11 4.50 -1.97
C VAL A 190 -15.76 4.53 -2.68
N GLY A 191 -14.98 5.59 -2.46
CA GLY A 191 -13.64 5.73 -3.05
C GLY A 191 -12.64 4.65 -2.59
N PRO A 192 -11.48 4.51 -3.26
CA PRO A 192 -10.39 3.63 -2.82
C PRO A 192 -9.94 3.93 -1.40
N HIS A 193 -9.97 2.92 -0.52
CA HIS A 193 -9.54 3.05 0.88
C HIS A 193 -9.11 1.71 1.48
N LYS A 194 -8.47 1.75 2.66
CA LYS A 194 -8.28 0.62 3.56
C LYS A 194 -9.15 0.81 4.79
N ASP A 195 -9.70 -0.29 5.32
CA ASP A 195 -10.39 -0.26 6.60
C ASP A 195 -9.40 -0.06 7.74
N SER A 196 -9.69 0.88 8.63
CA SER A 196 -8.64 1.57 9.34
C SER A 196 -8.36 1.02 10.75
N ALA A 197 -9.33 0.88 11.66
CA ALA A 197 -9.03 0.67 13.09
C ALA A 197 -9.52 -0.66 13.71
N GLY A 198 -9.66 -1.74 12.93
CA GLY A 198 -10.12 -3.03 13.45
C GLY A 198 -9.14 -4.18 13.19
N LEU A 199 -9.60 -5.39 13.48
CA LEU A 199 -8.91 -6.64 13.15
C LEU A 199 -9.32 -7.10 11.75
N PHE A 200 -10.63 -7.38 11.58
CA PHE A 200 -11.23 -7.87 10.35
C PHE A 200 -12.56 -7.19 10.07
N THR A 201 -12.87 -7.00 8.79
CA THR A 201 -14.22 -6.65 8.32
C THR A 201 -14.90 -7.91 7.79
N PHE A 202 -16.16 -8.11 8.15
CA PHE A 202 -17.04 -9.16 7.65
C PHE A 202 -18.19 -8.48 6.90
N LEU A 203 -18.12 -8.51 5.58
CA LEU A 203 -19.10 -7.87 4.70
C LEU A 203 -20.08 -8.91 4.18
N SER A 204 -21.36 -8.74 4.54
CA SER A 204 -22.43 -9.33 3.75
C SER A 204 -22.86 -8.35 2.66
N GLN A 205 -23.15 -8.85 1.46
CA GLN A 205 -23.66 -8.06 0.33
C GLN A 205 -24.88 -8.75 -0.31
N ASP A 206 -25.76 -7.97 -0.93
CA ASP A 206 -26.84 -8.50 -1.77
C ASP A 206 -26.34 -8.99 -3.14
N ALA A 207 -27.28 -9.37 -4.01
CA ALA A 207 -26.99 -9.89 -5.34
C ALA A 207 -26.51 -8.83 -6.37
N VAL A 208 -26.42 -7.54 -6.03
CA VAL A 208 -26.07 -6.48 -6.98
C VAL A 208 -24.57 -6.38 -7.22
N GLY A 209 -23.74 -6.67 -6.20
CA GLY A 209 -22.27 -6.61 -6.30
C GLY A 209 -21.71 -5.18 -6.32
N GLY A 210 -20.52 -4.98 -6.90
CA GLY A 210 -19.89 -3.66 -7.05
C GLY A 210 -18.66 -3.40 -6.16
N LEU A 211 -18.31 -4.33 -5.27
CA LEU A 211 -17.05 -4.27 -4.53
C LEU A 211 -15.88 -4.68 -5.45
N GLN A 212 -14.82 -3.87 -5.43
CA GLN A 212 -13.56 -4.15 -6.11
C GLN A 212 -12.38 -4.07 -5.14
N VAL A 213 -11.43 -4.98 -5.29
CA VAL A 213 -10.24 -5.15 -4.43
C VAL A 213 -8.99 -4.89 -5.27
N LEU A 214 -8.07 -4.06 -4.79
CA LEU A 214 -6.83 -3.77 -5.52
C LEU A 214 -5.81 -4.88 -5.25
N SER A 215 -5.49 -5.66 -6.28
CA SER A 215 -4.46 -6.70 -6.20
C SER A 215 -3.06 -6.13 -6.04
N LYS A 216 -2.11 -6.98 -5.64
CA LYS A 216 -0.66 -6.65 -5.60
C LYS A 216 -0.10 -6.25 -6.95
N ASP A 217 -0.73 -6.67 -8.05
CA ASP A 217 -0.34 -6.33 -9.40
C ASP A 217 -0.81 -4.92 -9.82
N GLY A 218 -1.58 -4.22 -8.98
CA GLY A 218 -2.18 -2.92 -9.28
C GLY A 218 -3.49 -3.01 -10.07
N GLU A 219 -4.02 -4.23 -10.25
CA GLU A 219 -5.26 -4.49 -10.98
C GLU A 219 -6.44 -4.63 -10.02
N TRP A 220 -7.62 -4.12 -10.40
CA TRP A 220 -8.85 -4.25 -9.64
C TRP A 220 -9.49 -5.64 -9.88
N ILE A 221 -9.69 -6.39 -8.80
CA ILE A 221 -10.38 -7.69 -8.76
C ILE A 221 -11.83 -7.44 -8.35
N GLU A 222 -12.78 -7.97 -9.13
CA GLU A 222 -14.20 -7.98 -8.77
C GLU A 222 -14.47 -8.99 -7.65
N ALA A 223 -15.32 -8.61 -6.70
CA ALA A 223 -15.79 -9.50 -5.65
C ALA A 223 -17.30 -9.78 -5.80
N PRO A 224 -17.69 -10.65 -6.76
CA PRO A 224 -19.10 -10.91 -7.05
C PRO A 224 -19.84 -11.50 -5.84
N PRO A 225 -21.16 -11.27 -5.69
CA PRO A 225 -21.92 -11.85 -4.60
C PRO A 225 -21.94 -13.39 -4.65
N ILE A 226 -21.72 -14.03 -3.50
CA ILE A 226 -21.95 -15.46 -3.28
C ILE A 226 -22.99 -15.59 -2.17
N ASP A 227 -24.13 -16.24 -2.46
CA ASP A 227 -25.22 -16.38 -1.49
C ASP A 227 -24.75 -17.10 -0.22
N GLY A 228 -25.18 -16.59 0.94
CA GLY A 228 -24.78 -17.13 2.25
C GLY A 228 -23.32 -16.90 2.65
N SER A 229 -22.54 -16.16 1.88
CA SER A 229 -21.13 -15.85 2.20
C SER A 229 -20.96 -14.51 2.90
N PHE A 230 -19.85 -14.39 3.63
CA PHE A 230 -19.24 -13.11 3.96
C PHE A 230 -18.00 -12.89 3.12
N ILE A 231 -17.73 -11.66 2.70
CA ILE A 231 -16.39 -11.25 2.28
C ILE A 231 -15.66 -10.78 3.53
N ILE A 232 -14.52 -11.38 3.82
CA ILE A 232 -13.65 -10.98 4.92
C ILE A 232 -12.45 -10.23 4.38
N ASN A 233 -12.11 -9.10 5.00
CA ASN A 233 -10.85 -8.42 4.75
C ASN A 233 -10.09 -8.05 6.02
N VAL A 234 -8.77 -8.08 5.91
CA VAL A 234 -7.83 -7.60 6.93
C VAL A 234 -7.92 -6.07 7.01
N GLN A 235 -7.96 -5.54 8.23
CA GLN A 235 -7.92 -4.10 8.49
C GLN A 235 -6.50 -3.65 8.91
N GLN A 236 -6.23 -2.35 8.84
CA GLN A 236 -4.89 -1.82 9.15
C GLN A 236 -4.43 -2.08 10.59
N GLY A 237 -5.34 -2.30 11.53
CA GLY A 237 -4.99 -2.69 12.91
C GLY A 237 -4.34 -4.08 12.97
N PHE A 238 -4.91 -5.07 12.28
CA PHE A 238 -4.31 -6.41 12.20
C PHE A 238 -3.04 -6.44 11.33
N GLU A 239 -3.00 -5.64 10.26
CA GLU A 239 -1.77 -5.43 9.48
C GLU A 239 -0.65 -4.89 10.37
N ALA A 240 -0.94 -3.95 11.27
CA ALA A 240 0.04 -3.44 12.23
C ALA A 240 0.47 -4.48 13.27
N ILE A 241 -0.47 -5.24 13.84
CA ILE A 241 -0.17 -6.33 14.80
C ILE A 241 0.73 -7.39 14.17
N THR A 242 0.42 -7.81 12.95
CA THR A 242 1.16 -8.88 12.28
C THR A 242 2.46 -8.39 11.65
N GLY A 243 2.73 -7.08 11.73
CA GLY A 243 3.75 -6.42 10.95
C GLY A 243 3.60 -6.80 9.49
N GLY A 244 2.61 -6.30 8.76
CA GLY A 244 2.48 -6.43 7.30
C GLY A 244 2.37 -7.84 6.70
N VAL A 245 2.49 -8.91 7.48
CA VAL A 245 2.38 -10.30 7.02
C VAL A 245 0.98 -10.57 6.48
N CYS A 246 -0.04 -10.03 7.15
CA CYS A 246 -1.42 -9.99 6.67
C CYS A 246 -1.71 -8.56 6.19
N PRO A 247 -1.68 -8.27 4.88
CA PRO A 247 -1.85 -6.92 4.37
C PRO A 247 -3.31 -6.47 4.46
N ALA A 248 -3.52 -5.21 4.86
CA ALA A 248 -4.80 -4.56 4.69
C ALA A 248 -4.86 -4.02 3.26
N THR A 249 -5.84 -4.48 2.48
CA THR A 249 -5.85 -4.23 1.03
C THR A 249 -6.82 -3.12 0.65
N THR A 250 -6.36 -2.24 -0.24
CA THR A 250 -7.16 -1.14 -0.77
C THR A 250 -8.35 -1.70 -1.54
N HIS A 251 -9.53 -1.21 -1.26
CA HIS A 251 -10.77 -1.61 -1.93
C HIS A 251 -11.67 -0.40 -2.19
N ARG A 252 -12.64 -0.55 -3.10
CA ARG A 252 -13.61 0.49 -3.45
C ARG A 252 -14.97 -0.12 -3.79
N VAL A 253 -16.01 0.71 -3.82
CA VAL A 253 -17.35 0.30 -4.27
C VAL A 253 -17.75 1.16 -5.46
N ILE A 254 -18.10 0.51 -6.57
CA ILE A 254 -18.72 1.15 -7.72
C ILE A 254 -20.22 1.30 -7.42
N ALA A 255 -20.77 2.49 -7.65
CA ALA A 255 -22.19 2.73 -7.41
C ALA A 255 -23.03 1.89 -8.39
N PRO A 256 -24.16 1.31 -7.94
CA PRO A 256 -24.95 0.44 -8.79
C PRO A 256 -25.67 1.27 -9.87
N THR A 257 -25.71 0.76 -11.10
CA THR A 257 -26.33 1.46 -12.24
C THR A 257 -27.74 0.97 -12.56
N SER A 258 -28.13 -0.20 -12.06
CA SER A 258 -29.36 -0.89 -12.41
C SER A 258 -30.43 -0.80 -11.32
N THR A 259 -30.06 -1.03 -10.06
CA THR A 259 -30.99 -1.08 -8.92
C THR A 259 -30.30 -0.64 -7.64
N THR A 260 -31.07 -0.48 -6.56
CA THR A 260 -30.51 -0.20 -5.23
C THR A 260 -29.71 -1.40 -4.74
N ARG A 261 -28.51 -1.14 -4.22
CA ARG A 261 -27.66 -2.12 -3.54
C ARG A 261 -27.70 -1.91 -2.04
N TYR A 262 -27.79 -3.00 -1.30
CA TYR A 262 -27.64 -3.03 0.14
C TYR A 262 -26.38 -3.82 0.54
N SER A 263 -25.72 -3.37 1.60
CA SER A 263 -24.63 -4.12 2.21
C SER A 263 -24.56 -3.91 3.71
N VAL A 264 -24.06 -4.93 4.41
CA VAL A 264 -24.03 -4.98 5.87
C VAL A 264 -22.63 -5.36 6.36
N PRO A 265 -21.69 -4.40 6.46
CA PRO A 265 -20.36 -4.68 7.00
C PRO A 265 -20.36 -4.64 8.53
N PHE A 266 -19.75 -5.67 9.12
CA PHE A 266 -19.39 -5.77 10.53
C PHE A 266 -17.87 -5.59 10.66
N PHE A 267 -17.43 -4.74 11.58
CA PHE A 267 -16.03 -4.39 11.81
C PHE A 267 -15.62 -4.89 13.20
N GLN A 268 -14.74 -5.89 13.24
CA GLN A 268 -14.20 -6.42 14.48
C GLN A 268 -13.23 -5.40 15.09
N GLY A 269 -13.54 -4.84 16.26
CA GLY A 269 -12.69 -3.85 16.93
C GLY A 269 -11.35 -4.40 17.41
N ILE A 270 -10.35 -3.53 17.47
CA ILE A 270 -9.03 -3.75 18.09
C ILE A 270 -8.93 -2.96 19.38
N ASN A 271 -8.18 -3.47 20.37
CA ASN A 271 -7.97 -2.79 21.64
C ASN A 271 -7.39 -1.38 21.41
N PRO A 272 -8.14 -0.30 21.73
CA PRO A 272 -7.73 1.07 21.44
C PRO A 272 -6.59 1.56 22.35
N SER A 273 -6.30 0.86 23.45
CA SER A 273 -5.22 1.26 24.38
C SER A 273 -3.83 0.85 23.91
N LEU A 274 -3.72 0.09 22.81
CA LEU A 274 -2.43 -0.38 22.30
C LEU A 274 -1.54 0.81 21.91
N THR A 275 -0.33 0.84 22.48
CA THR A 275 0.68 1.85 22.17
C THR A 275 1.52 1.44 20.96
N LEU A 276 2.21 2.42 20.38
CA LEU A 276 3.13 2.18 19.26
C LEU A 276 4.21 1.15 19.60
N ASP A 277 4.79 1.24 20.80
CA ASP A 277 5.85 0.32 21.23
C ASP A 277 5.34 -1.10 21.43
N GLN A 278 4.11 -1.25 21.95
CA GLN A 278 3.45 -2.54 22.06
C GLN A 278 3.20 -3.16 20.69
N LEU A 279 2.70 -2.38 19.73
CA LEU A 279 2.48 -2.84 18.36
C LEU A 279 3.79 -3.29 17.70
N LYS A 280 4.87 -2.50 17.80
CA LYS A 280 6.19 -2.85 17.26
C LYS A 280 6.75 -4.13 17.87
N SER A 281 6.65 -4.27 19.19
CA SER A 281 7.13 -5.45 19.92
C SER A 281 6.39 -6.72 19.50
N VAL A 282 5.05 -6.65 19.42
CA VAL A 282 4.20 -7.76 19.00
C VAL A 282 4.46 -8.13 17.53
N ALA A 283 4.54 -7.15 16.64
CA ALA A 283 4.85 -7.37 15.24
C ALA A 283 6.19 -8.11 15.08
N ALA A 284 7.24 -7.65 15.75
CA ALA A 284 8.53 -8.33 15.72
C ALA A 284 8.43 -9.78 16.24
N HIS A 285 7.66 -10.02 17.31
CA HIS A 285 7.43 -11.36 17.84
C HIS A 285 6.71 -12.26 16.83
N ILE A 286 5.59 -11.82 16.27
CA ILE A 286 4.80 -12.59 15.31
C ILE A 286 5.64 -12.90 14.07
N VAL A 287 6.31 -11.91 13.50
CA VAL A 287 7.15 -12.07 12.30
C VAL A 287 8.26 -13.09 12.51
N SER A 288 8.82 -13.17 13.72
CA SER A 288 9.84 -14.16 14.07
C SER A 288 9.31 -15.60 14.11
N LYS A 289 8.00 -15.78 14.32
CA LYS A 289 7.35 -17.08 14.52
C LYS A 289 6.61 -17.57 13.27
N VAL A 290 6.13 -16.67 12.43
CA VAL A 290 5.37 -17.06 11.23
C VAL A 290 6.33 -17.58 10.14
N PRO A 291 6.11 -18.80 9.61
CA PRO A 291 6.90 -19.37 8.52
C PRO A 291 6.52 -18.74 7.18
N VAL A 292 6.87 -17.47 6.97
CA VAL A 292 6.78 -16.80 5.67
C VAL A 292 8.10 -16.87 4.90
N SER A 293 8.01 -16.83 3.57
CA SER A 293 9.17 -16.64 2.69
C SER A 293 9.85 -15.30 2.99
N ASP A 294 11.14 -15.18 2.67
CA ASP A 294 11.93 -13.98 2.94
C ASP A 294 11.30 -12.70 2.35
N ASP A 295 10.55 -12.80 1.25
CA ASP A 295 9.85 -11.66 0.62
C ASP A 295 8.59 -11.21 1.37
N ALA A 296 8.00 -12.06 2.21
CA ALA A 296 6.85 -11.72 3.04
C ALA A 296 7.29 -11.29 4.46
N LYS A 297 8.38 -11.86 4.99
CA LYS A 297 9.07 -11.38 6.22
C LYS A 297 9.57 -9.94 6.11
N LYS A 298 10.02 -9.51 4.92
CA LYS A 298 10.59 -8.17 4.70
C LYS A 298 9.53 -7.07 4.52
N ARG A 299 8.29 -7.43 4.17
CA ARG A 299 7.15 -6.49 4.16
C ARG A 299 6.71 -6.07 5.57
N ALA A 300 7.23 -6.74 6.59
CA ALA A 300 6.66 -6.69 7.89
C ALA A 300 6.98 -5.47 8.74
N VAL A 301 8.02 -4.74 8.34
CA VAL A 301 8.65 -3.71 9.17
C VAL A 301 8.31 -2.29 8.69
N ASP A 302 7.76 -2.16 7.48
CA ASP A 302 7.54 -0.87 6.80
C ASP A 302 6.07 -0.63 6.41
N VAL A 303 5.10 -1.00 7.26
CA VAL A 303 3.68 -0.72 6.98
C VAL A 303 3.41 0.76 7.25
N PRO A 304 3.19 1.62 6.25
CA PRO A 304 2.83 2.99 6.51
C PRO A 304 1.37 3.01 6.95
N SER A 305 1.19 3.35 8.21
CA SER A 305 -0.11 3.37 8.85
C SER A 305 -0.17 4.59 9.73
N GLU A 306 -1.26 5.37 9.63
CA GLU A 306 -1.49 6.52 10.54
C GLU A 306 -1.46 6.06 12.02
N TYR A 307 -1.69 4.77 12.26
CA TYR A 307 -1.61 4.09 13.55
C TYR A 307 -0.18 3.83 14.05
N LEU A 308 0.82 3.83 13.17
CA LEU A 308 2.24 3.77 13.55
C LEU A 308 2.86 5.17 13.69
N SER A 309 2.04 6.22 13.59
CA SER A 309 2.50 7.60 13.73
C SER A 309 2.92 7.88 15.17
N PRO A 310 4.12 8.46 15.41
CA PRO A 310 4.55 8.88 16.73
C PRO A 310 3.74 10.08 17.28
N LEU A 311 2.81 10.62 16.50
CA LEU A 311 1.93 11.72 16.91
C LEU A 311 0.88 11.31 17.95
N PHE A 312 0.61 10.01 18.11
CA PHE A 312 -0.43 9.50 19.00
C PHE A 312 0.18 8.57 20.05
N SER A 313 -0.35 8.63 21.27
CA SER A 313 0.13 7.77 22.36
C SER A 313 -0.40 6.32 22.24
N CYS A 314 -1.56 6.15 21.63
CA CYS A 314 -2.22 4.86 21.42
C CYS A 314 -3.16 4.87 20.20
N LEU A 315 -3.60 3.69 19.77
CA LEU A 315 -4.53 3.49 18.65
C LEU A 315 -5.84 4.28 18.79
N GLY A 316 -6.38 4.36 20.00
CA GLY A 316 -7.64 5.06 20.28
C GLY A 316 -7.58 6.54 19.94
N GLU A 317 -6.44 7.20 20.17
CA GLU A 317 -6.25 8.61 19.79
C GLU A 317 -6.17 8.81 18.28
N ALA A 318 -5.44 7.94 17.59
CA ALA A 318 -5.37 7.95 16.13
C ALA A 318 -6.76 7.72 15.52
N TYR A 319 -7.51 6.77 16.06
CA TYR A 319 -8.86 6.46 15.61
C TYR A 319 -9.84 7.61 15.89
N LEU A 320 -9.78 8.22 17.08
CA LEU A 320 -10.61 9.37 17.43
C LEU A 320 -10.37 10.54 16.48
N ARG A 321 -9.10 10.84 16.18
CA ARG A 321 -8.76 11.86 15.20
C ARG A 321 -9.45 11.58 13.86
N ASN A 322 -9.30 10.36 13.34
CA ASN A 322 -9.87 9.99 12.06
C ASN A 322 -11.39 10.16 12.05
N ARG A 323 -12.07 9.75 13.13
CA ARG A 323 -13.53 9.95 13.27
C ARG A 323 -13.92 11.43 13.31
N VAL A 324 -13.21 12.25 14.09
CA VAL A 324 -13.46 13.70 14.22
C VAL A 324 -13.30 14.43 12.89
N ILE A 325 -12.32 14.03 12.06
CA ILE A 325 -12.08 14.65 10.74
C ILE A 325 -13.07 14.15 9.68
N SER A 326 -13.39 12.86 9.67
CA SER A 326 -14.33 12.29 8.70
C SER A 326 -15.79 12.66 8.96
N HIS A 327 -16.15 13.03 10.20
CA HIS A 327 -17.50 13.46 10.58
C HIS A 327 -17.42 14.85 11.23
N PRO A 328 -17.24 15.91 10.42
CA PRO A 328 -16.97 17.25 10.93
C PRO A 328 -18.12 17.80 11.79
N ASP A 329 -19.36 17.43 11.51
CA ASP A 329 -20.54 17.81 12.28
C ASP A 329 -20.54 17.21 13.70
N VAL A 330 -20.24 15.91 13.82
CA VAL A 330 -20.06 15.22 15.12
C VAL A 330 -18.86 15.83 15.85
N GLY A 331 -17.74 16.01 15.14
CA GLY A 331 -16.50 16.60 15.66
C GLY A 331 -16.72 17.99 16.24
N GLN A 332 -17.37 18.89 15.50
CA GLN A 332 -17.66 20.25 15.96
C GLN A 332 -18.60 20.27 17.16
N LYS A 333 -19.62 19.41 17.19
CA LYS A 333 -20.61 19.40 18.27
C LYS A 333 -20.09 18.77 19.57
N TRP A 334 -19.41 17.64 19.47
CA TRP A 334 -19.04 16.83 20.65
C TRP A 334 -17.56 16.93 21.05
N TYR A 335 -16.70 17.36 20.13
CA TYR A 335 -15.25 17.44 20.30
C TYR A 335 -14.67 18.75 19.69
N PRO A 336 -15.23 19.94 19.98
CA PRO A 336 -14.89 21.19 19.27
C PRO A 336 -13.41 21.56 19.36
N ASP A 337 -12.78 21.30 20.50
CA ASP A 337 -11.35 21.53 20.74
C ASP A 337 -10.49 20.61 19.87
N LEU A 338 -10.83 19.31 19.83
CA LEU A 338 -10.12 18.33 19.00
C LEU A 338 -10.35 18.57 17.51
N TYR A 339 -11.57 18.94 17.11
CA TYR A 339 -11.86 19.28 15.73
C TYR A 339 -11.01 20.47 15.26
N THR A 340 -10.94 21.52 16.07
CA THR A 340 -10.08 22.69 15.80
C THR A 340 -8.62 22.28 15.72
N LYS A 341 -8.13 21.51 16.70
CA LYS A 341 -6.75 21.00 16.73
C LYS A 341 -6.41 20.18 15.50
N TYR A 342 -7.25 19.20 15.15
CA TYR A 342 -6.96 18.25 14.07
C TYR A 342 -7.18 18.84 12.68
N SER A 343 -8.13 19.76 12.50
CA SER A 343 -8.34 20.44 11.22
C SER A 343 -7.18 21.39 10.86
N GLN A 344 -6.52 21.95 11.87
CA GLN A 344 -5.31 22.78 11.72
C GLN A 344 -4.01 21.96 11.74
N GLN A 345 -4.07 20.68 12.13
CA GLN A 345 -2.91 19.81 12.23
C GLN A 345 -2.33 19.53 10.84
N LYS A 346 -1.15 20.11 10.58
CA LYS A 346 -0.38 19.79 9.38
C LYS A 346 0.16 18.37 9.49
N LEU A 347 -0.46 17.44 8.77
CA LEU A 347 0.06 16.09 8.59
C LEU A 347 1.12 16.00 7.47
N CYS A 348 1.28 17.05 6.65
CA CYS A 348 2.38 17.11 5.69
C CYS A 348 3.71 17.14 6.45
N GLN A 349 4.48 16.06 6.33
CA GLN A 349 5.83 15.94 6.88
C GLN A 349 6.84 16.79 6.10
N GLY A 350 6.44 17.38 4.97
CA GLY A 350 7.30 18.17 4.09
C GLY A 350 8.14 17.33 3.15
N GLY A 351 8.89 18.00 2.28
CA GLY A 351 9.81 17.37 1.32
C GLY A 351 9.19 17.12 -0.05
N ILE A 352 9.68 16.07 -0.73
CA ILE A 352 9.00 15.40 -1.86
C ILE A 352 7.65 14.90 -1.30
N PRO A 353 6.51 14.97 -2.03
CA PRO A 353 5.18 14.82 -1.42
C PRO A 353 5.15 13.66 -0.42
N CYS A 354 4.98 13.98 0.86
CA CYS A 354 4.90 12.92 1.87
C CYS A 354 3.65 12.07 1.60
N GLU A 355 3.62 10.83 2.05
CA GLU A 355 2.55 9.87 1.76
C GLU A 355 1.14 10.39 2.11
N TYR A 356 1.03 11.19 3.18
CA TYR A 356 -0.21 11.88 3.52
C TYR A 356 -0.68 12.82 2.38
N CYS A 357 0.22 13.61 1.81
CA CYS A 357 -0.08 14.55 0.74
C CYS A 357 -0.36 13.85 -0.59
N ILE A 358 0.32 12.73 -0.88
CA ILE A 358 0.04 11.88 -2.04
C ILE A 358 -1.38 11.31 -1.93
N ARG A 359 -1.70 10.65 -0.82
CA ARG A 359 -3.03 10.02 -0.60
C ARG A 359 -4.18 11.01 -0.59
N THR A 360 -3.95 12.24 -0.13
CA THR A 360 -5.00 13.26 0.00
C THR A 360 -5.07 14.24 -1.16
N GLU A 361 -4.25 14.04 -2.21
CA GLU A 361 -4.13 14.93 -3.36
C GLU A 361 -3.85 16.40 -2.98
N LYS A 362 -3.18 16.62 -1.83
CA LYS A 362 -2.84 17.95 -1.32
C LYS A 362 -1.39 18.29 -1.63
N GLN A 363 -1.13 19.53 -2.04
CA GLN A 363 0.23 20.02 -2.24
C GLN A 363 1.01 19.99 -0.91
N CYS A 364 2.10 19.21 -0.84
CA CYS A 364 2.91 19.21 0.37
C CYS A 364 3.67 20.52 0.48
N LEU A 365 3.60 21.14 1.64
CA LEU A 365 4.36 22.33 1.96
C LEU A 365 5.84 21.94 2.06
N ILE A 366 6.71 22.67 1.35
CA ILE A 366 8.15 22.61 1.61
C ILE A 366 8.33 23.12 3.04
N GLN A 367 8.62 22.22 3.98
CA GLN A 367 8.95 22.62 5.34
C GLN A 367 10.25 23.44 5.26
N PRO A 368 10.33 24.61 5.91
CA PRO A 368 11.59 25.30 6.05
C PRO A 368 12.57 24.30 6.69
N PRO A 369 13.83 24.22 6.22
CA PRO A 369 14.77 23.24 6.73
C PRO A 369 14.82 23.35 8.25
N THR A 370 14.42 22.27 8.94
CA THR A 370 14.63 22.12 10.38
C THR A 370 16.08 22.46 10.64
N SER A 371 16.33 23.39 11.57
CA SER A 371 17.65 23.99 11.85
C SER A 371 18.75 22.97 11.59
N LYS A 372 19.55 23.21 10.53
CA LYS A 372 20.63 22.31 10.16
C LYS A 372 21.45 22.02 11.42
N PRO A 373 21.77 20.75 11.76
CA PRO A 373 22.89 20.49 12.67
C PRO A 373 24.07 21.33 12.18
N ARG A 374 24.66 22.14 13.07
CA ARG A 374 25.81 23.00 12.77
C ARG A 374 26.95 22.08 12.32
N HIS A 375 27.14 21.98 11.01
CA HIS A 375 28.34 21.42 10.42
C HIS A 375 29.19 22.60 9.96
N GLU A 376 30.35 22.79 10.59
CA GLU A 376 31.38 23.69 10.09
C GLU A 376 32.07 23.00 8.91
N PHE A 377 31.69 23.38 7.69
CA PHE A 377 32.46 23.00 6.51
C PHE A 377 33.67 23.92 6.39
N ILE A 378 34.88 23.34 6.44
CA ILE A 378 36.12 24.04 6.14
C ILE A 378 36.18 24.25 4.63
N ALA A 379 35.86 25.46 4.19
CA ALA A 379 36.06 26.04 2.85
C ALA A 379 35.55 25.22 1.65
N VAL A 380 34.44 25.67 1.05
CA VAL A 380 34.06 25.29 -0.32
C VAL A 380 34.07 26.53 -1.19
N THR A 381 34.94 26.54 -2.20
CA THR A 381 34.91 27.55 -3.27
C THR A 381 33.68 27.27 -4.15
N PRO A 382 32.77 28.23 -4.36
CA PRO A 382 31.58 28.01 -5.16
C PRO A 382 31.97 27.79 -6.63
N ILE A 383 31.66 26.62 -7.18
CA ILE A 383 31.70 26.39 -8.62
C ILE A 383 30.35 26.84 -9.18
N THR A 384 30.33 27.99 -9.85
CA THR A 384 29.20 28.39 -10.70
C THR A 384 29.22 27.56 -11.98
N THR A 385 28.49 26.44 -12.00
CA THR A 385 28.11 25.79 -13.25
C THR A 385 26.80 26.40 -13.75
N ASN A 386 26.87 27.18 -14.83
CA ASN A 386 25.69 27.53 -15.62
C ASN A 386 25.11 26.25 -16.24
N LEU A 387 24.10 25.66 -15.62
CA LEU A 387 23.33 24.58 -16.23
C LEU A 387 22.53 25.18 -17.40
N PRO A 388 22.65 24.66 -18.63
CA PRO A 388 21.90 25.18 -19.77
C PRO A 388 20.41 24.91 -19.59
N ILE A 389 19.58 25.92 -19.88
CA ILE A 389 18.13 25.77 -20.02
C ILE A 389 17.88 24.95 -21.29
N ILE A 390 17.40 23.72 -21.15
CA ILE A 390 17.13 22.82 -22.28
C ILE A 390 15.72 23.09 -22.82
N HIS A 391 15.64 23.58 -24.07
CA HIS A 391 14.40 23.58 -24.85
C HIS A 391 14.15 22.18 -25.41
N VAL A 392 13.02 21.58 -25.04
CA VAL A 392 12.52 20.32 -25.63
C VAL A 392 11.87 20.66 -26.98
N PRO A 393 12.28 20.06 -28.11
CA PRO A 393 11.64 20.28 -29.39
C PRO A 393 10.18 19.83 -29.33
N SER A 394 9.27 20.73 -29.71
CA SER A 394 7.88 20.38 -29.94
C SER A 394 7.77 19.47 -31.17
N GLN A 395 6.89 18.46 -31.05
CA GLN A 395 6.32 17.61 -32.11
C GLN A 395 6.90 16.19 -32.28
N VAL A 396 6.51 15.26 -31.40
CA VAL A 396 6.28 13.83 -31.73
C VAL A 396 5.08 13.30 -30.92
N SER A 397 4.31 12.37 -31.51
CA SER A 397 3.06 11.69 -31.10
C SER A 397 2.59 11.73 -29.62
N ARG A 398 1.27 11.96 -29.41
CA ARG A 398 0.56 12.10 -28.12
C ARG A 398 0.23 10.77 -27.38
N SER A 399 1.03 9.71 -27.48
CA SER A 399 0.80 8.51 -26.65
C SER A 399 1.49 8.67 -25.28
N PRO A 400 0.86 8.25 -24.16
CA PRO A 400 1.48 8.32 -22.83
C PRO A 400 2.85 7.65 -22.75
N GLU A 401 3.01 6.52 -23.45
CA GLU A 401 4.26 5.76 -23.49
C GLU A 401 5.40 6.56 -24.13
N ASN A 402 5.14 7.28 -25.23
CA ASN A 402 6.16 8.11 -25.88
C ASN A 402 6.55 9.31 -25.00
N MET A 403 5.60 9.91 -24.30
CA MET A 403 5.88 10.99 -23.35
C MET A 403 6.77 10.53 -22.20
N SER A 404 6.58 9.31 -21.70
CA SER A 404 7.47 8.73 -20.68
C SER A 404 8.88 8.50 -21.22
N LEU A 405 9.03 8.07 -22.47
CA LEU A 405 10.35 7.89 -23.08
C LEU A 405 11.14 9.21 -23.16
N ASP A 406 10.49 10.34 -23.43
CA ASP A 406 11.15 11.66 -23.41
C ASP A 406 11.69 12.01 -22.01
N HIS A 407 10.89 11.74 -20.98
CA HIS A 407 11.29 11.95 -19.58
C HIS A 407 12.41 10.99 -19.16
N PHE A 408 12.43 9.77 -19.69
CA PHE A 408 13.55 8.85 -19.50
C PHE A 408 14.85 9.39 -20.12
N VAL A 409 14.80 9.93 -21.34
CA VAL A 409 15.98 10.54 -21.97
C VAL A 409 16.48 11.73 -21.16
N LEU A 410 15.58 12.55 -20.61
CA LEU A 410 15.94 13.63 -19.69
C LEU A 410 16.57 13.10 -18.40
N PHE A 411 16.02 12.05 -17.81
CA PHE A 411 16.60 11.37 -16.64
C PHE A 411 18.03 10.90 -16.91
N MET A 412 18.25 10.21 -18.04
CA MET A 412 19.57 9.72 -18.43
C MET A 412 20.59 10.86 -18.64
N LYS A 413 20.16 11.98 -19.23
CA LYS A 413 21.00 13.18 -19.38
C LYS A 413 21.40 13.77 -18.02
N HIS A 414 20.51 13.75 -17.04
CA HIS A 414 20.78 14.30 -15.71
C HIS A 414 21.62 13.41 -14.82
N CYS A 415 21.60 12.09 -15.05
CA CYS A 415 22.27 11.15 -14.18
C CYS A 415 23.80 11.26 -14.17
N GLU A 416 24.41 11.86 -15.22
CA GLU A 416 25.86 12.18 -15.37
C GLU A 416 26.84 11.30 -14.56
N PHE A 417 26.60 9.98 -14.51
CA PHE A 417 27.33 9.10 -13.59
C PHE A 417 28.83 9.06 -13.90
N THR A 418 29.20 9.26 -15.17
CA THR A 418 30.56 9.37 -15.68
C THR A 418 30.60 10.24 -16.95
N LYS A 419 31.78 10.77 -17.29
CA LYS A 419 32.02 11.50 -18.54
C LYS A 419 31.76 10.55 -19.73
N GLY A 420 30.74 10.85 -20.55
CA GLY A 420 30.38 10.05 -21.74
C GLY A 420 29.12 9.19 -21.61
N PHE A 421 28.52 9.05 -20.42
CA PHE A 421 27.27 8.30 -20.25
C PHE A 421 26.09 8.89 -21.05
N GLY A 422 26.08 10.20 -21.27
CA GLY A 422 25.09 10.88 -22.13
C GLY A 422 25.16 10.48 -23.61
N GLU A 423 26.28 9.93 -24.08
CA GLU A 423 26.50 9.51 -25.48
C GLU A 423 26.00 8.08 -25.75
N VAL A 424 25.41 7.41 -24.75
CA VAL A 424 24.87 6.04 -24.84
C VAL A 424 23.53 5.97 -25.59
N SER A 425 22.95 7.12 -25.93
CA SER A 425 21.55 7.22 -26.38
C SER A 425 21.19 6.43 -27.64
N SER A 426 22.04 6.36 -28.67
CA SER A 426 21.69 5.67 -29.93
C SER A 426 21.61 4.15 -29.78
N ASP A 427 22.60 3.56 -29.12
CA ASP A 427 22.73 2.11 -28.98
C ASP A 427 21.69 1.56 -27.99
N LEU A 428 21.43 2.32 -26.93
CA LEU A 428 20.40 1.99 -25.93
C LEU A 428 18.99 2.09 -26.52
N VAL A 429 18.70 3.07 -27.39
CA VAL A 429 17.39 3.20 -28.04
C VAL A 429 17.07 1.98 -28.91
N SER A 430 18.05 1.49 -29.68
CA SER A 430 17.89 0.25 -30.46
C SER A 430 17.57 -0.96 -29.57
N LEU A 431 18.25 -1.04 -28.43
CA LEU A 431 18.02 -2.11 -27.45
C LEU A 431 16.64 -2.01 -26.78
N ILE A 432 16.18 -0.79 -26.46
CA ILE A 432 14.86 -0.51 -25.89
C ILE A 432 13.75 -0.98 -26.85
N GLN A 433 13.92 -0.78 -28.16
CA GLN A 433 12.92 -1.18 -29.16
C GLN A 433 12.83 -2.70 -29.35
N THR A 434 13.91 -3.43 -29.06
CA THR A 434 14.02 -4.87 -29.32
C THR A 434 13.88 -5.74 -28.07
N CYS A 435 13.92 -5.13 -26.87
CA CYS A 435 13.80 -5.82 -25.59
C CYS A 435 12.57 -5.34 -24.80
N PRO A 436 11.45 -6.10 -24.82
CA PRO A 436 10.20 -5.71 -24.14
C PRO A 436 10.34 -5.40 -22.63
N PRO A 437 11.03 -6.20 -21.79
CA PRO A 437 11.18 -5.85 -20.37
C PRO A 437 11.99 -4.57 -20.19
N LEU A 438 13.01 -4.33 -21.01
CA LEU A 438 13.76 -3.08 -20.98
C LEU A 438 12.88 -1.89 -21.36
N GLN A 439 12.07 -2.02 -22.42
CA GLN A 439 11.12 -0.98 -22.81
C GLN A 439 10.19 -0.58 -21.66
N GLN A 440 9.62 -1.57 -20.96
CA GLN A 440 8.74 -1.30 -19.82
C GLN A 440 9.49 -0.68 -18.64
N ALA A 441 10.76 -1.05 -18.39
CA ALA A 441 11.59 -0.41 -17.38
C ALA A 441 11.88 1.07 -17.72
N THR A 442 12.13 1.35 -19.00
CA THR A 442 12.34 2.72 -19.51
C THR A 442 11.09 3.58 -19.33
N VAL A 443 9.91 3.05 -19.69
CA VAL A 443 8.63 3.74 -19.45
C VAL A 443 8.40 3.96 -17.95
N ALA A 444 8.73 2.98 -17.10
CA ALA A 444 8.58 3.09 -15.64
C ALA A 444 9.40 4.25 -15.07
N ILE A 445 10.70 4.32 -15.37
CA ILE A 445 11.57 5.43 -14.93
C ILE A 445 11.08 6.77 -15.49
N GLY A 446 10.72 6.80 -16.78
CA GLY A 446 10.25 8.00 -17.43
C GLY A 446 8.96 8.56 -16.82
N ALA A 447 8.00 7.68 -16.54
CA ALA A 447 6.76 8.04 -15.87
C ALA A 447 6.98 8.48 -14.41
N LEU A 448 7.91 7.84 -13.70
CA LEU A 448 8.29 8.24 -12.34
C LEU A 448 8.96 9.62 -12.32
N GLU A 449 9.83 9.90 -13.29
CA GLU A 449 10.47 11.21 -13.44
C GLU A 449 9.47 12.30 -13.83
N ALA A 450 8.53 12.00 -14.73
CA ALA A 450 7.43 12.89 -15.07
C ALA A 450 6.57 13.25 -13.83
N SER A 451 6.24 12.23 -13.02
CA SER A 451 5.54 12.40 -11.75
C SER A 451 6.29 13.35 -10.80
N ARG A 452 7.59 13.14 -10.61
CA ARG A 452 8.45 13.95 -9.71
C ARG A 452 8.55 15.43 -10.11
N ARG A 453 8.50 15.73 -11.41
CA ARG A 453 8.62 17.12 -11.92
C ARG A 453 7.31 17.90 -11.90
N GLY A 454 6.18 17.25 -11.57
CA GLY A 454 4.85 17.87 -11.70
C GLY A 454 4.51 18.25 -13.15
N CYS A 455 5.26 17.73 -14.12
CA CYS A 455 5.01 17.95 -15.53
C CYS A 455 4.04 16.87 -16.00
N ILE A 456 2.77 17.25 -16.17
CA ILE A 456 1.81 16.88 -17.23
C ILE A 456 0.39 17.02 -16.64
N SER A 457 -0.38 17.97 -17.16
CA SER A 457 -1.85 17.90 -17.10
C SER A 457 -2.31 16.90 -18.17
N THR A 458 -2.81 15.73 -17.78
CA THR A 458 -3.42 14.81 -18.74
C THR A 458 -4.77 15.38 -19.17
N SER A 459 -4.88 15.73 -20.46
CA SER A 459 -6.17 16.02 -21.07
C SER A 459 -6.92 14.70 -21.27
N SER A 460 -8.01 14.52 -20.51
CA SER A 460 -9.04 13.48 -20.67
C SER A 460 -8.57 12.01 -20.71
N GLY A 461 -8.35 11.41 -19.52
CA GLY A 461 -8.13 9.96 -19.27
C GLY A 461 -7.51 9.68 -17.87
N PRO A 462 -7.70 8.50 -17.21
CA PRO A 462 -7.72 8.37 -15.75
C PRO A 462 -6.50 7.74 -15.06
N GLU A 463 -5.30 7.73 -15.65
CA GLU A 463 -4.11 7.12 -15.01
C GLU A 463 -3.04 8.18 -14.72
N SER A 464 -2.68 8.36 -13.44
CA SER A 464 -1.59 9.26 -13.04
C SER A 464 -0.24 8.75 -13.57
N PRO A 465 0.74 9.64 -13.85
CA PRO A 465 2.09 9.22 -14.23
C PRO A 465 2.74 8.25 -13.23
N GLU A 466 2.44 8.42 -11.93
CA GLU A 466 2.86 7.49 -10.88
C GLU A 466 2.24 6.10 -11.04
N HIS A 467 0.93 6.01 -11.30
CA HIS A 467 0.27 4.74 -11.55
C HIS A 467 0.87 4.03 -12.79
N LEU A 468 1.10 4.78 -13.87
CA LEU A 468 1.76 4.26 -15.08
C LEU A 468 3.19 3.76 -14.78
N ALA A 469 3.91 4.46 -13.91
CA ALA A 469 5.27 4.09 -13.50
C ALA A 469 5.31 2.70 -12.84
N PHE A 470 4.48 2.49 -11.81
CA PHE A 470 4.41 1.21 -11.09
C PHE A 470 3.82 0.09 -11.94
N LYS A 471 2.82 0.39 -12.78
CA LYS A 471 2.25 -0.57 -13.73
C LYS A 471 3.30 -1.06 -14.74
N SER A 472 4.09 -0.14 -15.29
CA SER A 472 5.16 -0.47 -16.25
C SER A 472 6.33 -1.20 -15.58
N TYR A 473 6.68 -0.82 -14.34
CA TYR A 473 7.65 -1.56 -13.52
C TYR A 473 7.22 -3.02 -13.32
N ASN A 474 5.96 -3.26 -12.91
CA ASN A 474 5.44 -4.61 -12.72
C ASN A 474 5.43 -5.43 -14.03
N ARG A 475 5.05 -4.81 -15.15
CA ARG A 475 5.11 -5.43 -16.49
C ARG A 475 6.55 -5.80 -16.87
N SER A 476 7.50 -4.92 -16.58
CA SER A 476 8.92 -5.16 -16.82
C SER A 476 9.44 -6.34 -16.01
N ILE A 477 9.15 -6.40 -14.71
CA ILE A 477 9.54 -7.52 -13.82
C ILE A 477 8.98 -8.85 -14.34
N LYS A 478 7.68 -8.89 -14.68
CA LYS A 478 7.05 -10.11 -15.21
C LYS A 478 7.69 -10.56 -16.53
N ALA A 479 7.94 -9.64 -17.46
CA ALA A 479 8.59 -9.94 -18.72
C ALA A 479 10.05 -10.38 -18.53
N LEU A 480 10.77 -9.76 -17.59
CA LEU A 480 12.14 -10.12 -17.24
C LEU A 480 12.23 -11.52 -16.64
N GLN A 481 11.32 -11.88 -15.72
CA GLN A 481 11.23 -13.23 -15.16
C GLN A 481 11.03 -14.30 -16.25
N GLY A 482 10.23 -13.99 -17.27
CA GLY A 482 10.08 -14.85 -18.44
C GLY A 482 11.38 -14.99 -19.25
N GLN A 483 12.10 -13.88 -19.48
CA GLN A 483 13.38 -13.92 -20.20
C GLN A 483 14.47 -14.68 -19.44
N LEU A 484 14.52 -14.58 -18.11
CA LEU A 484 15.51 -15.24 -17.25
C LEU A 484 15.40 -16.78 -17.27
N GLN A 485 14.32 -17.35 -17.81
CA GLN A 485 14.21 -18.79 -18.05
C GLN A 485 15.13 -19.27 -19.20
N SER A 486 15.61 -18.36 -20.05
CA SER A 486 16.54 -18.68 -21.13
C SER A 486 17.98 -18.82 -20.62
N PRO A 487 18.72 -19.88 -20.99
CA PRO A 487 20.14 -20.02 -20.66
C PRO A 487 21.02 -18.87 -21.17
N GLN A 488 20.58 -18.13 -22.18
CA GLN A 488 21.30 -17.00 -22.77
C GLN A 488 20.96 -15.66 -22.10
N ALA A 489 20.00 -15.62 -21.16
CA ALA A 489 19.54 -14.39 -20.55
C ALA A 489 20.66 -13.60 -19.86
N LEU A 490 21.58 -14.30 -19.19
CA LEU A 490 22.74 -13.70 -18.52
C LEU A 490 23.77 -13.10 -19.49
N GLN A 491 23.68 -13.41 -20.78
CA GLN A 491 24.54 -12.82 -21.81
C GLN A 491 23.86 -11.67 -22.56
N SER A 492 22.55 -11.46 -22.37
CA SER A 492 21.78 -10.43 -23.07
C SER A 492 22.08 -9.02 -22.53
N GLU A 493 22.42 -8.09 -23.44
CA GLU A 493 22.52 -6.66 -23.14
C GLU A 493 21.18 -6.13 -22.60
N GLY A 494 20.07 -6.55 -23.21
CA GLY A 494 18.73 -6.09 -22.83
C GLY A 494 18.36 -6.47 -21.40
N VAL A 495 18.75 -7.67 -20.97
CA VAL A 495 18.53 -8.15 -19.59
C VAL A 495 19.40 -7.38 -18.61
N LEU A 496 20.69 -7.15 -18.93
CA LEU A 496 21.60 -6.38 -18.08
C LEU A 496 21.11 -4.94 -17.86
N TRP A 497 20.72 -4.27 -18.94
CA TRP A 497 20.18 -2.91 -18.85
C TRP A 497 18.85 -2.88 -18.12
N CYS A 498 18.00 -3.89 -18.33
CA CYS A 498 16.72 -3.99 -17.64
C CYS A 498 16.92 -4.13 -16.13
N THR A 499 17.79 -5.04 -15.67
CA THR A 499 18.07 -5.19 -14.23
C THR A 499 18.67 -3.93 -13.62
N PHE A 500 19.53 -3.23 -14.35
CA PHE A 500 20.10 -1.98 -13.87
C PHE A 500 19.05 -0.87 -13.73
N LEU A 501 18.22 -0.67 -14.76
CA LEU A 501 17.16 0.34 -14.74
C LEU A 501 16.09 0.03 -13.69
N LEU A 502 15.71 -1.23 -13.52
CA LEU A 502 14.77 -1.62 -12.46
C LEU A 502 15.34 -1.37 -11.07
N GLY A 503 16.63 -1.63 -10.85
CA GLY A 503 17.31 -1.21 -9.62
C GLY A 503 17.28 0.31 -9.43
N LEU A 504 17.55 1.10 -10.46
CA LEU A 504 17.43 2.57 -10.37
C LEU A 504 16.00 3.03 -10.06
N PHE A 505 15.00 2.39 -10.67
CA PHE A 505 13.59 2.65 -10.36
C PHE A 505 13.29 2.42 -8.88
N GLU A 506 13.77 1.31 -8.32
CA GLU A 506 13.60 0.98 -6.90
C GLU A 506 14.33 1.97 -6.00
N LEU A 507 15.55 2.36 -6.35
CA LEU A 507 16.29 3.42 -5.65
C LEU A 507 15.54 4.76 -5.65
N MET A 508 14.79 5.03 -6.72
CA MET A 508 14.00 6.25 -6.87
C MET A 508 12.63 6.16 -6.18
N SER A 509 12.04 4.98 -6.03
CA SER A 509 10.65 4.82 -5.55
C SER A 509 10.55 4.35 -4.11
N GLU A 510 11.60 3.75 -3.55
CA GLU A 510 11.60 3.17 -2.21
C GLU A 510 12.59 3.91 -1.28
N THR A 511 12.15 4.23 -0.07
CA THR A 511 12.96 4.99 0.92
C THR A 511 13.92 4.12 1.73
N SER A 512 13.66 2.81 1.86
CA SER A 512 14.52 1.89 2.62
C SER A 512 15.80 1.50 1.88
N GLY A 513 15.79 1.57 0.54
CA GLY A 513 16.88 1.12 -0.32
C GLY A 513 17.04 -0.39 -0.43
N GLU A 514 16.21 -1.20 0.25
CA GLU A 514 16.39 -2.65 0.31
C GLU A 514 16.16 -3.36 -1.03
N ARG A 515 15.13 -2.98 -1.80
CA ARG A 515 14.87 -3.62 -3.10
C ARG A 515 16.00 -3.31 -4.05
N TRP A 516 16.43 -2.05 -4.11
CA TRP A 516 17.57 -1.63 -4.90
C TRP A 516 18.82 -2.47 -4.61
N ILE A 517 19.15 -2.68 -3.33
CA ILE A 517 20.29 -3.54 -2.93
C ILE A 517 20.13 -4.95 -3.51
N LYS A 518 18.98 -5.59 -3.31
CA LYS A 518 18.72 -6.96 -3.79
C LYS A 518 18.77 -7.02 -5.31
N HIS A 519 18.16 -6.07 -5.98
CA HIS A 519 18.10 -6.03 -7.44
C HIS A 519 19.48 -5.82 -8.05
N MET A 520 20.29 -4.94 -7.45
CA MET A 520 21.68 -4.76 -7.85
C MET A 520 22.50 -6.02 -7.56
N LEU A 521 22.41 -6.60 -6.36
CA LEU A 521 23.20 -7.77 -5.94
C LEU A 521 22.87 -9.06 -6.69
N TYR A 522 21.58 -9.36 -6.85
CA TYR A 522 21.10 -10.63 -7.41
C TYR A 522 20.74 -10.52 -8.88
N GLY A 523 20.56 -9.30 -9.41
CA GLY A 523 20.39 -9.03 -10.84
C GLY A 523 21.69 -8.55 -11.47
N THR A 524 21.92 -7.24 -11.44
CA THR A 524 22.99 -6.56 -12.20
C THR A 524 24.39 -7.11 -11.89
N CYS A 525 24.75 -7.28 -10.62
CA CYS A 525 26.03 -7.88 -10.18
C CYS A 525 26.22 -9.28 -10.74
N ARG A 526 25.20 -10.14 -10.66
CA ARG A 526 25.29 -11.54 -11.13
C ARG A 526 25.50 -11.61 -12.63
N ILE A 527 24.87 -10.73 -13.38
CA ILE A 527 25.04 -10.65 -14.84
C ILE A 527 26.46 -10.18 -15.17
N PHE A 528 26.98 -9.14 -14.51
CA PHE A 528 28.37 -8.72 -14.70
C PHE A 528 29.38 -9.81 -14.33
N GLN A 529 29.20 -10.48 -13.19
CA GLN A 529 30.02 -11.62 -12.78
C GLN A 529 29.96 -12.77 -13.80
N SER A 530 28.79 -13.02 -14.39
CA SER A 530 28.62 -14.05 -15.42
C SER A 530 29.25 -13.68 -16.77
N LYS A 531 29.27 -12.41 -17.15
CA LYS A 531 29.94 -11.91 -18.37
C LYS A 531 31.46 -11.87 -18.20
N GLY A 532 31.92 -11.58 -16.99
CA GLY A 532 33.34 -11.48 -16.64
C GLY A 532 33.99 -10.17 -17.14
N PRO A 533 35.22 -9.87 -16.67
CA PRO A 533 35.87 -8.59 -16.94
C PRO A 533 36.47 -8.45 -18.35
N GLU A 534 36.74 -9.54 -19.07
CA GLU A 534 37.49 -9.49 -20.34
C GLU A 534 36.63 -9.35 -21.61
N LYS A 535 35.30 -9.55 -21.51
CA LYS A 535 34.39 -9.64 -22.66
C LYS A 535 33.10 -8.82 -22.47
N LEU A 536 33.21 -7.56 -22.06
CA LEU A 536 32.07 -6.66 -22.07
C LEU A 536 31.91 -6.05 -23.45
N GLU A 537 30.71 -6.16 -24.01
CA GLU A 537 30.31 -5.42 -25.21
C GLU A 537 30.40 -3.89 -24.94
N PRO A 538 30.58 -3.04 -25.95
CA PRO A 538 30.77 -1.60 -25.77
C PRO A 538 29.68 -0.92 -24.91
N LEU A 539 28.43 -1.38 -25.06
CA LEU A 539 27.30 -0.85 -24.30
C LEU A 539 27.31 -1.29 -22.83
N SER A 540 27.60 -2.57 -22.56
CA SER A 540 27.86 -3.10 -21.22
C SER A 540 29.06 -2.45 -20.54
N GLU A 541 30.11 -2.13 -21.29
CA GLU A 541 31.31 -1.47 -20.77
C GLU A 541 30.98 -0.07 -20.25
N ARG A 542 30.20 0.72 -21.00
CA ARG A 542 29.75 2.04 -20.55
C ARG A 542 28.84 1.95 -19.31
N LEU A 543 27.96 0.96 -19.27
CA LEU A 543 27.12 0.70 -18.11
C LEU A 543 27.94 0.33 -16.88
N PHE A 544 28.96 -0.51 -17.06
CA PHE A 544 29.84 -0.97 -15.99
C PHE A 544 30.51 0.22 -15.29
N GLU A 545 31.02 1.20 -16.03
CA GLU A 545 31.67 2.38 -15.43
C GLU A 545 30.72 3.18 -14.53
N ALA A 546 29.46 3.39 -14.95
CA ALA A 546 28.45 4.03 -14.10
C ALA A 546 28.07 3.14 -12.89
N PHE A 547 27.93 1.84 -13.12
CA PHE A 547 27.55 0.87 -12.12
C PHE A 547 28.59 0.72 -10.99
N ARG A 548 29.89 0.77 -11.29
CA ARG A 548 30.97 0.61 -10.30
C ARG A 548 30.87 1.62 -9.16
N LEU A 549 30.50 2.87 -9.45
CA LEU A 549 30.32 3.91 -8.45
C LEU A 549 29.18 3.57 -7.49
N LEU A 550 28.05 3.13 -8.04
CA LEU A 550 26.87 2.72 -7.26
C LEU A 550 27.18 1.49 -6.39
N GLU A 551 27.87 0.51 -6.96
CA GLU A 551 28.22 -0.73 -6.27
C GLU A 551 29.27 -0.50 -5.17
N ALA A 552 30.29 0.34 -5.41
CA ALA A 552 31.26 0.71 -4.38
C ALA A 552 30.59 1.50 -3.24
N SER A 553 29.70 2.43 -3.58
CA SER A 553 28.91 3.19 -2.60
C SER A 553 28.04 2.27 -1.76
N ARG A 554 27.31 1.34 -2.39
CA ARG A 554 26.49 0.33 -1.73
C ARG A 554 27.33 -0.52 -0.77
N ALA A 555 28.45 -1.06 -1.23
CA ALA A 555 29.32 -1.91 -0.42
C ALA A 555 29.81 -1.20 0.86
N ILE A 556 30.13 0.09 0.77
CA ILE A 556 30.56 0.90 1.93
C ILE A 556 29.39 1.20 2.87
N ILE A 557 28.27 1.73 2.33
CA ILE A 557 27.13 2.18 3.14
C ILE A 557 26.54 1.02 3.95
N TYR A 558 26.46 -0.17 3.34
CA TYR A 558 25.84 -1.34 3.96
C TYR A 558 26.86 -2.33 4.56
N GLY A 559 28.16 -2.05 4.44
CA GLY A 559 29.22 -2.91 4.97
C GLY A 559 29.29 -4.31 4.32
N GLU A 560 28.80 -4.44 3.09
CA GLU A 560 28.71 -5.72 2.36
C GLU A 560 29.84 -5.89 1.33
N SER A 561 30.12 -7.13 0.94
CA SER A 561 31.10 -7.36 -0.13
C SER A 561 30.61 -6.94 -1.50
N THR A 562 31.53 -6.37 -2.27
CA THR A 562 31.40 -6.17 -3.71
C THR A 562 32.22 -7.20 -4.47
N PHE A 563 31.89 -7.54 -5.71
CA PHE A 563 32.79 -8.35 -6.55
C PHE A 563 33.96 -7.55 -7.12
N LEU A 564 33.88 -6.20 -7.06
CA LEU A 564 34.87 -5.29 -7.63
C LEU A 564 36.25 -5.42 -6.99
N TYR A 565 36.38 -5.95 -5.76
CA TYR A 565 37.69 -6.15 -5.11
C TYR A 565 38.50 -7.29 -5.72
N GLN A 566 37.88 -8.16 -6.52
CA GLN A 566 38.58 -9.29 -7.13
C GLN A 566 39.65 -8.79 -8.10
N ASP A 567 40.84 -9.41 -8.05
CA ASP A 567 42.00 -9.04 -8.86
C ASP A 567 41.69 -8.90 -10.36
N SER A 568 40.83 -9.77 -10.89
CA SER A 568 40.42 -9.77 -12.30
C SER A 568 39.62 -8.51 -12.69
N TRP A 569 38.87 -7.93 -11.75
CA TRP A 569 38.09 -6.72 -11.95
C TRP A 569 38.90 -5.45 -11.67
N MET A 570 39.81 -5.50 -10.67
CA MET A 570 40.75 -4.40 -10.37
C MET A 570 41.80 -4.21 -11.47
N LYS A 571 42.28 -5.29 -12.11
CA LYS A 571 43.36 -5.27 -13.11
C LYS A 571 42.84 -5.27 -14.56
N ARG A 572 41.54 -5.06 -14.77
CA ARG A 572 40.91 -5.05 -16.10
C ARG A 572 41.59 -4.02 -17.01
N LYS A 573 41.98 -4.45 -18.23
CA LYS A 573 42.53 -3.53 -19.26
C LYS A 573 41.43 -2.60 -19.74
N LYS A 574 41.62 -1.30 -19.54
CA LYS A 574 40.70 -0.23 -19.95
C LYS A 574 40.90 0.07 -21.44
N THR A 575 39.81 0.24 -22.18
CA THR A 575 39.85 0.67 -23.59
C THR A 575 40.30 2.14 -23.67
N PRO A 576 41.03 2.57 -24.71
CA PRO A 576 41.54 3.95 -24.83
C PRO A 576 40.46 5.05 -24.89
N ALA A 577 39.19 4.68 -25.12
CA ALA A 577 38.04 5.58 -25.12
C ALA A 577 37.54 5.94 -23.71
N THR A 578 38.00 5.22 -22.67
CA THR A 578 37.58 5.34 -21.28
C THR A 578 38.76 5.59 -20.35
N ASP A 579 39.76 6.36 -20.78
CA ASP A 579 40.87 6.77 -19.92
C ASP A 579 40.50 8.01 -19.10
N PRO A 580 40.23 7.87 -17.79
CA PRO A 580 40.55 8.91 -16.85
C PRO A 580 41.71 8.39 -16.02
N SER A 581 42.93 8.76 -16.39
CA SER A 581 44.00 9.03 -15.43
C SER A 581 43.61 10.23 -14.55
N GLY A 582 42.47 10.14 -13.87
CA GLY A 582 41.76 11.23 -13.22
C GLY A 582 41.42 10.90 -11.77
N PRO A 583 41.24 11.92 -10.90
CA PRO A 583 41.04 11.75 -9.46
C PRO A 583 39.89 10.81 -9.07
N MET A 584 38.84 10.74 -9.90
CA MET A 584 37.65 9.91 -9.64
C MET A 584 37.95 8.42 -9.67
N GLU A 585 38.86 7.97 -10.53
CA GLU A 585 39.24 6.55 -10.60
C GLU A 585 40.07 6.15 -9.37
N THR A 586 40.98 7.02 -8.93
CA THR A 586 41.74 6.82 -7.69
C THR A 586 40.81 6.75 -6.48
N ILE A 587 39.78 7.61 -6.43
CA ILE A 587 38.75 7.59 -5.39
C ILE A 587 37.96 6.28 -5.45
N LEU A 588 37.53 5.84 -6.63
CA LEU A 588 36.80 4.58 -6.80
C LEU A 588 37.63 3.36 -6.36
N GLU A 589 38.90 3.27 -6.77
CA GLU A 589 39.80 2.21 -6.31
C GLU A 589 39.95 2.22 -4.78
N PHE A 590 40.04 3.42 -4.18
CA PHE A 590 40.11 3.58 -2.74
C PHE A 590 38.81 3.14 -2.05
N LEU A 591 37.64 3.54 -2.56
CA LEU A 591 36.32 3.13 -2.06
C LEU A 591 36.15 1.61 -2.13
N VAL A 592 36.51 0.98 -3.25
CA VAL A 592 36.47 -0.48 -3.41
C VAL A 592 37.39 -1.16 -2.39
N ARG A 593 38.60 -0.63 -2.16
CA ARG A 593 39.51 -1.18 -1.13
C ARG A 593 38.95 -1.03 0.28
N ILE A 594 38.40 0.13 0.64
CA ILE A 594 37.81 0.39 1.97
C ILE A 594 36.58 -0.47 2.21
N SER A 595 35.78 -0.80 1.18
CA SER A 595 34.61 -1.67 1.34
C SER A 595 34.94 -3.05 1.93
N THR A 596 36.23 -3.44 1.96
CA THR A 596 36.70 -4.69 2.57
C THR A 596 37.10 -4.56 4.04
N TRP A 597 37.13 -3.36 4.63
CA TRP A 597 37.59 -3.13 6.01
C TRP A 597 36.66 -3.72 7.07
N THR A 598 35.35 -3.85 6.80
CA THR A 598 34.42 -4.54 7.70
C THR A 598 34.68 -6.04 7.82
N LYS A 599 35.57 -6.61 6.99
CA LYS A 599 35.96 -8.03 7.01
C LYS A 599 37.31 -8.33 7.68
N ARG A 600 38.05 -7.31 8.16
CA ARG A 600 39.34 -7.50 8.83
C ARG A 600 39.26 -7.35 10.34
#